data_AF-A0A4U8TEI8-F1
#
_entry.id   AF-A0A4U8TEI8-F1
#
_cell.length_a   1.000
_cell.length_b   1.000
_cell.length_c   1.000
_cell.angle_alpha   90.00
_cell.angle_beta   90.00
_cell.angle_gamma   90.00
#
_symmetry.space_group_name_H-M   'P 1'
#
loop_
_entity.id
_entity.type
_entity.pdbx_description
1 polymer ?
#
loop_
_entity_poly.entity_id
_entity_poly.type
_entity_poly.pdbx_seq_one_letter_code
_entity_poly.pdbx_strand_id
1 'polypeptide(L)'
;MCYPKPQSRDEFIRIALEFKELSQQTEGCIHYEVNLETSYERILFIEEWENHEILDLHIARQLDLLDQLKDLSEKPAEVIFYKNL
;
A
#
# COMPACT_ATOMS: atom_id res chain seq x y z
N MET A 1 1.45 -4.72 -5.47
CA MET A 1 0.23 -5.51 -5.76
C MET A 1 -0.02 -6.46 -4.61
N CYS A 2 -1.26 -6.48 -4.10
CA CYS A 2 -1.65 -7.22 -2.91
C CYS A 2 -2.77 -8.22 -3.22
N TYR A 3 -2.84 -9.28 -2.42
CA TYR A 3 -3.68 -10.45 -2.65
C TYR A 3 -4.54 -10.72 -1.40
N PRO A 4 -5.55 -9.89 -1.13
CA PRO A 4 -6.41 -10.06 0.03
C PRO A 4 -7.16 -11.40 -0.03
N LYS A 5 -7.27 -12.09 1.10
CA LYS A 5 -8.15 -13.26 1.24
C LYS A 5 -9.59 -12.84 0.90
N PRO A 6 -10.38 -13.65 0.16
CA PRO A 6 -11.74 -13.29 -0.22
C PRO A 6 -12.62 -12.84 0.96
N GLN A 7 -12.52 -13.53 2.10
CA GLN A 7 -13.29 -13.23 3.32
C GLN A 7 -12.78 -12.00 4.10
N SER A 8 -11.58 -11.52 3.79
CA SER A 8 -10.93 -10.40 4.49
C SER A 8 -10.86 -9.13 3.62
N ARG A 9 -11.42 -9.17 2.40
CA ARG A 9 -11.25 -8.11 1.40
C ARG A 9 -11.75 -6.75 1.88
N ASP A 10 -12.95 -6.69 2.44
CA ASP A 10 -13.54 -5.42 2.88
C ASP A 10 -12.70 -4.76 3.98
N GLU A 11 -12.19 -5.58 4.92
CA GLU A 11 -11.30 -5.11 5.97
C GLU A 11 -9.93 -4.69 5.42
N PHE A 12 -9.38 -5.45 4.46
CA PHE A 12 -8.16 -5.05 3.77
C PHE A 12 -8.35 -3.69 3.09
N ILE A 13 -9.46 -3.48 2.38
CA ILE A 13 -9.76 -2.20 1.72
C ILE A 13 -9.87 -1.08 2.74
N ARG A 14 -10.55 -1.30 3.88
CA ARG A 14 -10.64 -0.32 4.96
C ARG A 14 -9.26 0.12 5.45
N ILE A 15 -8.38 -0.83 5.75
CA ILE A 15 -7.00 -0.56 6.20
C ILE A 15 -6.17 0.08 5.08
N ALA A 16 -6.34 -0.34 3.83
CA ALA A 16 -5.64 0.24 2.69
C ALA A 16 -6.01 1.72 2.47
N LEU A 17 -7.28 2.08 2.69
CA LEU A 17 -7.75 3.46 2.61
C LEU A 17 -7.22 4.31 3.78
N GLU A 18 -7.20 3.76 4.99
CA GLU A 18 -6.57 4.40 6.15
C GLU A 18 -5.07 4.64 5.90
N PHE A 19 -4.37 3.62 5.38
CA PHE A 19 -2.96 3.72 5.03
C PHE A 19 -2.73 4.80 3.98
N LYS A 20 -3.54 4.85 2.92
CA LYS A 20 -3.51 5.93 1.91
C LYS A 20 -3.64 7.32 2.53
N GLU A 21 -4.61 7.53 3.41
CA GLU A 21 -4.82 8.84 4.04
C GLU A 21 -3.61 9.29 4.86
N LEU A 22 -2.97 8.37 5.58
CA LEU A 22 -1.73 8.63 6.32
C LEU A 22 -0.53 8.89 5.40
N SER A 23 -0.40 8.10 4.32
CA SER A 23 0.67 8.28 3.33
C SER A 23 0.60 9.64 2.66
N GLN A 24 -0.59 10.09 2.28
CA GLN A 24 -0.81 11.41 1.64
C GLN A 24 -0.47 12.59 2.57
N GLN A 25 -0.43 12.39 3.88
CA GLN A 25 -0.02 13.40 4.86
C GLN A 25 1.49 13.38 5.13
N THR A 26 2.22 12.41 4.59
CA THR A 26 3.67 12.28 4.80
C THR A 26 4.41 13.29 3.93
N GLU A 27 5.24 14.12 4.55
CA GLU A 27 6.13 15.04 3.83
C GLU A 27 7.02 14.27 2.84
N GLY A 28 7.07 14.72 1.59
CA GLY A 28 7.77 14.03 0.49
C GLY A 28 6.95 12.93 -0.22
N CYS A 29 5.68 12.70 0.17
CA CYS A 29 4.72 11.95 -0.66
C CYS A 29 4.25 12.84 -1.83
N ILE A 30 4.54 12.43 -3.05
CA ILE A 30 4.13 13.16 -4.28
C ILE A 30 2.77 12.65 -4.74
N HIS A 31 2.59 11.33 -4.74
CA HIS A 31 1.37 10.68 -5.17
C HIS A 31 1.13 9.39 -4.38
N TYR A 32 -0.13 9.11 -4.04
CA TYR A 32 -0.52 7.86 -3.40
C TYR A 32 -1.94 7.49 -3.80
N GLU A 33 -2.09 6.34 -4.44
CA GLU A 33 -3.37 5.83 -4.92
C GLU A 33 -3.55 4.35 -4.56
N VAL A 34 -4.79 3.99 -4.24
CA VAL A 34 -5.21 2.60 -4.01
C VAL A 34 -6.26 2.27 -5.05
N ASN A 35 -5.96 1.26 -5.87
CA ASN A 35 -6.79 0.81 -6.97
C ASN A 35 -7.25 -0.62 -6.71
N LEU A 36 -8.53 -0.88 -6.95
CA LEU A 36 -9.07 -2.23 -6.99
C LEU A 36 -9.07 -2.71 -8.43
N GLU A 37 -8.49 -3.88 -8.69
CA GLU A 37 -8.55 -4.49 -10.01
C GLU A 37 -10.01 -4.74 -10.43
N THR A 38 -10.31 -4.65 -11.73
CA THR A 38 -11.66 -4.90 -12.27
C THR A 38 -12.20 -6.31 -12.04
N SER A 39 -11.33 -7.29 -11.78
CA SER A 39 -11.69 -8.65 -11.34
C SER A 39 -12.14 -8.69 -9.86
N TYR A 40 -11.87 -7.62 -9.11
CA TYR A 40 -12.05 -7.50 -7.66
C TYR A 40 -11.16 -8.44 -6.84
N GLU A 41 -10.13 -9.03 -7.45
CA GLU A 41 -9.25 -9.99 -6.77
C GLU A 41 -8.01 -9.34 -6.14
N ARG A 42 -7.51 -8.26 -6.75
CA ARG A 42 -6.22 -7.66 -6.39
C ARG A 42 -6.35 -6.19 -6.10
N ILE A 43 -5.51 -5.73 -5.18
CA ILE A 43 -5.40 -4.31 -4.83
C ILE A 43 -4.01 -3.83 -5.22
N LEU A 44 -3.95 -2.68 -5.89
CA LEU A 44 -2.73 -2.05 -6.37
C LEU A 44 -2.53 -0.72 -5.63
N PHE A 45 -1.37 -0.59 -5.03
CA PHE A 45 -0.87 0.68 -4.50
C PHE A 45 0.04 1.29 -5.59
N ILE A 46 -0.24 2.53 -5.97
CA ILE A 46 0.63 3.32 -6.84
C ILE A 46 1.12 4.49 -6.01
N GLU A 47 2.44 4.57 -5.87
CA GLU A 47 3.09 5.50 -4.96
C GLU A 47 4.20 6.25 -5.69
N GLU A 48 4.30 7.54 -5.43
CA GLU A 48 5.39 8.39 -5.88
C GLU A 48 5.93 9.18 -4.70
N TRP A 49 7.25 9.11 -4.52
CA TRP A 49 7.96 9.68 -3.39
C TRP A 49 9.11 10.53 -3.87
N GLU A 50 9.41 11.60 -3.15
CA GLU A 50 10.50 12.52 -3.47
C GLU A 50 11.85 11.81 -3.61
N ASN A 51 12.10 10.82 -2.76
CA ASN A 51 13.27 9.96 -2.81
C ASN A 51 13.04 8.67 -2.01
N HIS A 52 14.01 7.76 -2.07
CA HIS A 52 13.95 6.47 -1.40
C HIS A 52 14.04 6.58 0.13
N GLU A 53 14.76 7.56 0.67
CA GLU A 53 14.92 7.74 2.11
C GLU A 53 13.58 8.11 2.79
N ILE A 54 12.77 8.95 2.14
CA ILE A 54 11.42 9.27 2.62
C ILE A 54 10.51 8.03 2.57
N LEU A 55 10.60 7.23 1.51
CA LEU A 55 9.85 5.97 1.41
C LEU A 55 10.24 4.99 2.52
N ASP A 56 11.52 4.82 2.80
CA ASP A 56 11.99 3.95 3.89
C ASP A 56 11.47 4.41 5.25
N LEU A 57 11.48 5.73 5.50
CA LEU A 57 10.91 6.33 6.71
C LEU A 57 9.39 6.12 6.80
N HIS A 58 8.68 6.26 5.68
CA HIS A 58 7.25 6.01 5.60
C HIS A 58 6.93 4.55 5.99
N ILE A 59 7.62 3.57 5.39
CA ILE A 59 7.47 2.14 5.69
C ILE A 59 7.73 1.86 7.17
N ALA A 60 8.83 2.39 7.72
CA ALA A 60 9.22 2.17 9.11
C ALA A 60 8.20 2.72 10.13
N ARG A 61 7.48 3.79 9.77
CA ARG A 61 6.45 4.40 10.64
C ARG A 61 5.12 3.67 10.62
N GLN A 62 4.91 2.76 9.66
CA GLN A 62 3.60 2.18 9.35
C GLN A 62 3.61 0.64 9.45
N LEU A 63 4.59 0.08 10.15
CA LEU A 63 4.76 -1.36 10.32
C LEU A 63 3.49 -2.06 10.82
N ASP A 64 2.77 -1.45 11.77
CA ASP A 64 1.55 -2.04 12.32
C ASP A 64 0.43 -2.20 11.28
N LEU A 65 0.27 -1.24 10.36
CA LEU A 65 -0.71 -1.35 9.27
C LEU A 65 -0.24 -2.33 8.20
N LEU A 66 1.06 -2.34 7.89
CA LEU A 66 1.65 -3.26 6.92
C LEU A 66 1.52 -4.73 7.39
N ASP A 67 1.72 -4.99 8.68
CA ASP A 67 1.53 -6.31 9.27
C ASP A 67 0.06 -6.74 9.25
N GLN A 68 -0.88 -5.83 9.52
CA GLN A 68 -2.31 -6.13 9.38
C GLN A 68 -2.68 -6.46 7.92
N LEU A 69 -2.22 -5.68 6.95
CA LEU A 69 -2.45 -5.95 5.52
C LEU A 69 -1.86 -7.31 5.10
N LYS A 70 -0.68 -7.65 5.63
CA LYS A 70 -0.03 -8.95 5.41
C LYS A 70 -0.85 -10.11 5.99
N ASP A 71 -1.37 -9.98 7.20
CA ASP A 71 -2.19 -11.02 7.83
C ASP A 71 -3.52 -11.27 7.10
N LEU A 72 -4.06 -10.23 6.46
CA LEU A 72 -5.25 -10.31 5.62
C LEU A 72 -4.98 -10.82 4.20
N SER A 73 -3.72 -11.05 3.83
CA SER A 73 -3.31 -11.48 2.49
C SER A 73 -3.10 -13.00 2.40
N GLU A 74 -3.33 -13.57 1.22
CA GLU A 74 -3.06 -14.97 0.91
C GLU A 74 -1.56 -15.26 0.72
N LYS A 75 -0.83 -14.25 0.23
CA LYS A 75 0.61 -14.33 -0.06
C LYS A 75 1.25 -12.93 0.07
N PRO A 76 2.58 -12.85 0.15
CA PRO A 76 3.28 -11.57 0.21
C PRO A 76 2.91 -10.64 -0.95
N ALA A 77 2.94 -9.33 -0.69
CA ALA A 77 2.76 -8.32 -1.72
C ALA A 77 3.93 -8.35 -2.71
N GLU A 78 3.63 -8.10 -3.99
CA GLU A 78 4.62 -7.87 -5.03
C GLU A 78 4.92 -6.37 -5.12
N VAL A 79 6.17 -5.98 -4.92
CA VAL A 79 6.62 -4.57 -4.94
C VAL A 79 7.66 -4.39 -6.03
N ILE A 80 7.48 -3.35 -6.85
CA ILE A 80 8.38 -3.01 -7.95
C ILE A 80 8.73 -1.53 -7.81
N PHE A 81 10.03 -1.22 -7.82
CA PHE A 81 10.52 0.15 -7.74
C PHE A 81 10.88 0.67 -9.13
N TYR A 82 10.41 1.88 -9.43
CA TYR A 82 10.72 2.59 -10.67
C TYR A 82 11.51 3.86 -10.32
N LYS A 83 12.29 4.35 -11.29
CA LYS A 83 12.95 5.64 -11.22
C LYS A 83 12.77 6.36 -12.55
N ASN A 84 12.46 7.65 -12.51
CA ASN A 84 12.42 8.49 -13.69
C ASN A 84 13.82 8.54 -14.35
N LEU A 85 13.85 8.54 -15.68
CA LEU A 85 15.08 8.64 -16.47
C LEU A 85 15.63 10.08 -16.47
#